data_AF-A0A947TXT8-F1
#
_entry.id   AF-A0A947TXT8-F1
#
_cell.length_a   1.000
_cell.length_b   1.000
_cell.length_c   1.000
_cell.angle_alpha   90.00
_cell.angle_beta   90.00
_cell.angle_gamma   90.00
#
_symmetry.space_group_name_H-M   'P 1'
#
loop_
_entity.id
_entity.type
_entity.pdbx_description
1 polymer ?
#
loop_
_entity_poly.entity_id
_entity_poly.type
_entity_poly.pdbx_seq_one_letter_code
_entity_poly.pdbx_strand_id
1 'polypeptide(L)'
;MTVHNNLFQWVKSHKILAVLATTLFVVGACKAAELLTPAKEIALIIGEPWKDMQARSTAEIGPVFKDSNWYRQPKELSYLRFADTQYGFATPPAKFFTVSFDEKANVRSVRMS
;
A
#
# COMPACT_ATOMS: atom_id res chain seq x y z
N MET A 1 28.29 -44.31 -3.45
CA MET A 1 26.85 -44.02 -3.29
C MET A 1 26.53 -42.76 -4.07
N THR A 2 26.14 -42.92 -5.32
CA THR A 2 25.88 -41.82 -6.25
C THR A 2 24.41 -41.43 -6.08
N VAL A 3 24.13 -40.37 -5.33
CA VAL A 3 22.78 -39.81 -5.28
C VAL A 3 22.54 -39.19 -6.66
N HIS A 4 21.92 -39.95 -7.56
CA HIS A 4 21.48 -39.41 -8.84
C HIS A 4 20.58 -38.21 -8.57
N ASN A 5 20.93 -37.08 -9.20
CA ASN A 5 20.24 -35.80 -9.09
C ASN A 5 18.88 -35.88 -9.82
N ASN A 6 17.96 -36.66 -9.25
CA ASN A 6 16.64 -36.98 -9.81
C ASN A 6 15.79 -35.73 -10.02
N LEU A 7 16.01 -34.69 -9.20
CA LEU A 7 15.35 -33.41 -9.33
C LEU A 7 15.68 -32.73 -10.66
N PHE A 8 16.96 -32.70 -11.05
CA PHE A 8 17.37 -32.07 -12.31
C PHE A 8 16.87 -32.82 -13.55
N GLN A 9 16.84 -34.16 -13.51
CA GLN A 9 16.30 -34.96 -14.61
C GLN A 9 14.78 -34.80 -14.73
N TRP A 10 14.06 -34.77 -13.62
CA TRP A 10 12.62 -34.52 -13.59
C TRP A 10 12.27 -33.11 -14.09
N VAL A 11 12.99 -32.08 -13.64
CA VAL A 11 12.81 -30.68 -14.11
C VAL A 11 13.05 -30.58 -15.62
N LYS A 12 14.07 -31.27 -16.16
CA LYS A 12 14.32 -31.32 -17.61
C LYS A 12 13.18 -31.97 -18.39
N SER A 13 12.53 -32.98 -17.82
CA SER A 13 11.41 -33.68 -18.45
C SER A 13 10.06 -32.96 -18.27
N HIS A 14 9.90 -32.17 -17.21
CA HIS A 14 8.63 -31.50 -16.83
C HIS A 14 8.79 -29.98 -16.74
N LYS A 15 9.48 -29.37 -17.72
CA LYS A 15 9.84 -27.94 -17.71
C LYS A 15 8.64 -27.01 -17.50
N ILE A 16 7.50 -27.32 -18.13
CA ILE A 16 6.27 -26.52 -18.00
C ILE A 16 5.75 -26.56 -16.56
N LEU A 17 5.72 -27.74 -15.95
CA LEU A 17 5.28 -27.91 -14.56
C LEU A 17 6.22 -27.20 -13.58
N ALA A 18 7.53 -27.27 -13.83
CA ALA A 18 8.51 -26.55 -13.04
C ALA A 18 8.30 -25.03 -13.12
N VAL A 19 8.06 -24.47 -14.32
CA VAL A 19 7.77 -23.05 -14.51
C VAL A 19 6.48 -22.64 -13.78
N LEU A 20 5.39 -23.41 -13.94
CA LEU A 20 4.12 -23.12 -13.26
C LEU A 20 4.27 -23.15 -11.73
N ALA A 21 4.97 -24.15 -11.20
CA ALA A 21 5.22 -24.25 -9.76
C ALA A 21 6.05 -23.06 -9.25
N THR A 22 7.10 -22.65 -9.97
CA THR A 22 7.88 -21.46 -9.61
C THR A 22 7.03 -20.19 -9.67
N THR A 23 6.21 -20.00 -10.71
CA THR A 23 5.32 -18.84 -10.81
C THR A 23 4.32 -18.79 -9.66
N LEU A 24 3.66 -19.91 -9.34
CA LEU A 24 2.73 -20.00 -8.21
C LEU A 24 3.41 -19.70 -6.88
N PHE A 25 4.62 -20.22 -6.68
CA PHE A 25 5.39 -19.96 -5.46
C PHE A 25 5.73 -18.47 -5.31
N VAL A 26 6.18 -17.81 -6.38
CA VAL A 26 6.49 -16.37 -6.37
C VAL A 26 5.24 -15.55 -6.08
N VAL A 27 4.13 -15.82 -6.78
CA VAL A 27 2.86 -15.11 -6.54
C VAL A 27 2.36 -15.32 -5.11
N GLY A 28 2.42 -16.55 -4.60
CA GLY A 28 2.06 -16.88 -3.23
C GLY A 28 2.91 -16.13 -2.21
N ALA A 29 4.23 -16.10 -2.41
CA ALA A 29 5.14 -15.35 -1.56
C ALA A 29 4.85 -13.83 -1.58
N CYS A 30 4.61 -13.24 -2.76
CA CYS A 30 4.23 -11.84 -2.87
C CYS A 30 2.91 -11.53 -2.13
N LYS A 31 1.89 -12.39 -2.27
CA LYS A 31 0.61 -12.20 -1.57
C LYS A 31 0.72 -12.40 -0.07
N ALA A 32 1.51 -13.36 0.39
CA ALA A 32 1.79 -13.51 1.81
C ALA A 32 2.53 -12.28 2.37
N ALA A 33 3.50 -11.73 1.64
CA ALA A 33 4.19 -10.51 2.03
C ALA A 33 3.23 -9.31 2.12
N GLU A 34 2.31 -9.12 1.16
CA GLU A 34 1.27 -8.08 1.21
C GLU A 34 0.39 -8.20 2.48
N LEU A 35 0.03 -9.42 2.88
CA LEU A 35 -0.85 -9.67 4.04
C LEU A 35 -0.14 -9.54 5.39
N LEU A 36 1.14 -9.88 5.44
CA LEU A 36 1.96 -9.82 6.66
C LEU A 36 2.58 -8.43 6.88
N THR A 37 2.60 -7.58 5.85
CA THR A 37 3.06 -6.20 5.98
C THR A 37 2.02 -5.39 6.76
N PRO A 38 2.40 -4.76 7.90
CA PRO A 38 1.48 -3.91 8.65
C PRO A 38 0.94 -2.77 7.78
N ALA A 39 -0.34 -2.46 7.95
CA ALA A 39 -0.93 -1.29 7.29
C ALA A 39 -0.23 -0.02 7.76
N LYS A 40 0.02 0.90 6.82
CA LYS A 40 0.69 2.17 7.14
C LYS A 40 -0.30 3.25 7.56
N GLU A 41 0.16 4.16 8.40
CA GLU A 41 -0.64 5.25 8.93
C GLU A 41 -0.69 6.44 7.99
N ILE A 42 -1.88 6.98 7.84
CA ILE A 42 -2.14 8.31 7.30
C ILE A 42 -2.63 9.20 8.45
N ALA A 43 -1.82 10.18 8.85
CA ALA A 43 -2.07 11.03 10.01
C ALA A 43 -2.69 12.37 9.62
N LEU A 44 -4.03 12.42 9.60
CA LEU A 44 -4.80 13.56 9.09
C LEU A 44 -5.12 14.58 10.18
N ILE A 45 -4.79 15.85 9.92
CA ILE A 45 -5.44 17.02 10.53
C ILE A 45 -6.10 17.81 9.41
N ILE A 46 -7.39 18.12 9.53
CA ILE A 46 -8.10 18.88 8.49
C ILE A 46 -7.69 20.37 8.57
N GLY A 47 -7.48 20.99 7.41
CA GLY A 47 -7.12 22.40 7.29
C GLY A 47 -5.62 22.70 7.34
N GLU A 48 -4.78 21.69 7.58
CA GLU A 48 -3.31 21.86 7.53
C GLU A 48 -2.75 21.77 6.10
N PRO A 49 -1.52 22.27 5.86
CA PRO A 49 -0.82 22.06 4.60
C PRO A 49 -0.59 20.57 4.30
N TRP A 50 -0.82 20.14 3.06
CA TRP A 50 -0.59 18.75 2.63
C TRP A 50 0.78 18.21 3.02
N LYS A 51 1.83 19.02 2.83
CA LYS A 51 3.22 18.59 3.07
C LYS A 51 3.44 18.20 4.52
N ASP A 52 2.75 18.86 5.45
CA ASP A 52 2.86 18.59 6.88
C ASP A 52 2.14 17.27 7.22
N MET A 53 0.96 17.06 6.66
CA MET A 53 0.23 15.79 6.74
C MET A 53 1.05 14.63 6.17
N GLN A 54 1.67 14.83 5.00
CA GLN A 54 2.50 13.85 4.32
C GLN A 54 3.76 13.52 5.14
N ALA A 55 4.43 14.52 5.70
CA ALA A 55 5.64 14.33 6.51
C ALA A 55 5.37 13.59 7.83
N ARG A 56 4.17 13.75 8.41
CA ARG A 56 3.76 13.03 9.62
C ARG A 56 3.27 11.61 9.35
N SER A 57 2.81 11.32 8.13
CA SER A 57 2.29 10.02 7.75
C SER A 57 3.41 9.02 7.49
N THR A 58 3.16 7.74 7.75
CA THR A 58 4.10 6.65 7.40
C THR A 58 3.79 6.05 6.03
N ALA A 59 2.54 6.18 5.56
CA ALA A 59 2.13 5.76 4.24
C ALA A 59 2.80 6.62 3.16
N GLU A 60 3.33 5.99 2.12
CA GLU A 60 3.85 6.73 0.97
C GLU A 60 2.68 7.22 0.10
N ILE A 61 2.49 8.54 0.07
CA ILE A 61 1.47 9.20 -0.75
C ILE A 61 2.15 10.12 -1.77
N GLY A 62 1.69 10.10 -3.02
CA GLY A 62 2.32 10.83 -4.12
C GLY A 62 2.30 12.37 -3.96
N PRO A 63 3.13 13.10 -4.73
CA PRO A 63 3.25 14.56 -4.64
C PRO A 63 1.96 15.29 -5.04
N VAL A 64 1.79 16.53 -4.53
CA VAL A 64 0.71 17.45 -4.96
C VAL A 64 1.09 18.09 -6.29
N PHE A 65 0.15 18.09 -7.24
CA PHE A 65 0.24 18.87 -8.47
C PHE A 65 -0.55 20.17 -8.30
N LYS A 66 -0.18 21.23 -9.04
CA LYS A 66 -0.58 22.63 -8.78
C LYS A 66 -2.05 22.98 -9.09
N ASP A 67 -2.95 22.01 -9.19
CA ASP A 67 -4.35 22.24 -9.59
C ASP A 67 -5.33 21.83 -8.49
N SER A 68 -6.52 22.42 -8.46
CA SER A 68 -7.55 22.11 -7.46
C SER A 68 -8.29 20.81 -7.81
N ASN A 69 -8.53 19.97 -6.80
CA ASN A 69 -9.22 18.65 -6.90
C ASN A 69 -8.38 17.47 -7.36
N TRP A 70 -7.23 17.25 -6.72
CA TRP A 70 -6.55 15.97 -6.84
C TRP A 70 -7.09 14.94 -5.86
N TYR A 71 -6.93 13.69 -6.25
CA TYR A 71 -7.07 12.52 -5.39
C TYR A 71 -5.73 11.77 -5.39
N ARG A 72 -5.35 11.19 -4.26
CA ARG A 72 -4.13 10.39 -4.11
C ARG A 72 -4.42 9.12 -3.35
N GLN A 73 -4.10 8.01 -3.98
CA GLN A 73 -4.15 6.69 -3.36
C GLN A 73 -2.77 6.34 -2.78
N PRO A 74 -2.70 5.82 -1.55
CA PRO A 74 -1.48 5.22 -1.00
C PRO A 74 -1.05 4.06 -1.89
N LYS A 75 0.26 3.85 -2.01
CA LYS A 75 0.80 2.71 -2.78
C LYS A 75 0.54 1.35 -2.10
N GLU A 76 0.17 1.38 -0.83
CA GLU A 76 0.10 0.21 0.05
C GLU A 76 -1.13 0.25 0.94
N LEU A 77 -1.43 -0.87 1.59
CA LEU A 77 -2.52 -0.96 2.55
C LEU A 77 -2.31 0.07 3.67
N SER A 78 -3.29 0.94 3.88
CA SER A 78 -3.15 2.07 4.80
C SER A 78 -4.41 2.26 5.64
N TYR A 79 -4.26 2.77 6.85
CA TYR A 79 -5.39 3.22 7.67
C TYR A 79 -5.28 4.73 7.94
N LEU A 80 -6.42 5.38 8.13
CA LEU A 80 -6.46 6.79 8.50
C LEU A 80 -6.53 6.92 10.02
N ARG A 81 -5.69 7.78 10.59
CA ARG A 81 -5.87 8.34 11.92
C ARG A 81 -6.26 9.80 11.79
N PHE A 82 -7.51 10.11 12.15
CA PHE A 82 -7.97 11.49 12.27
C PHE A 82 -7.51 12.05 13.62
N ALA A 83 -6.57 12.99 13.58
CA ALA A 83 -5.88 13.54 14.74
C ALA A 83 -6.57 14.80 15.28
N ASP A 84 -7.87 14.70 15.51
CA ASP A 84 -8.68 15.74 16.17
C ASP A 84 -8.72 15.51 17.68
N THR A 85 -8.70 16.59 18.47
CA THR A 85 -8.65 16.53 19.94
C THR A 85 -9.96 16.08 20.57
N GLN A 86 -11.09 16.26 19.88
CA GLN A 86 -12.43 15.97 20.40
C GLN A 86 -13.08 14.77 19.68
N TYR A 87 -12.84 14.63 18.38
CA TYR A 87 -13.51 13.66 17.52
C TYR A 87 -12.54 12.69 16.81
N GLY A 88 -11.32 12.53 17.32
CA GLY A 88 -10.31 11.67 16.71
C GLY A 88 -10.72 10.20 16.62
N PHE A 89 -10.32 9.52 15.54
CA PHE A 89 -10.57 8.09 15.34
C PHE A 89 -9.54 7.47 14.41
N ALA A 90 -9.49 6.13 14.39
CA ALA A 90 -8.75 5.35 13.41
C ALA A 90 -9.70 4.48 12.57
N THR A 91 -9.49 4.42 11.26
CA THR A 91 -10.25 3.53 10.39
C THR A 91 -9.65 2.13 10.36
N PRO A 92 -10.42 1.10 9.95
CA PRO A 92 -9.81 -0.11 9.44
C PRO A 92 -8.89 0.18 8.24
N PRO A 93 -7.90 -0.68 7.96
CA PRO A 93 -7.06 -0.56 6.78
C PRO A 93 -7.86 -0.65 5.48
N ALA A 94 -7.62 0.25 4.53
CA ALA A 94 -8.21 0.25 3.20
C ALA A 94 -7.18 0.59 2.12
N LYS A 95 -7.45 0.19 0.88
CA LYS A 95 -6.59 0.48 -0.28
C LYS A 95 -7.04 1.73 -1.03
N PHE A 96 -8.32 2.10 -0.97
CA PHE A 96 -8.82 3.29 -1.64
C PHE A 96 -8.90 4.44 -0.66
N PHE A 97 -8.04 5.41 -0.89
CA PHE A 97 -7.98 6.63 -0.12
C PHE A 97 -7.80 7.78 -1.09
N THR A 98 -8.48 8.87 -0.80
CA THR A 98 -8.53 10.04 -1.65
C THR A 98 -8.58 11.29 -0.79
N VAL A 99 -7.54 12.13 -0.86
CA VAL A 99 -7.47 13.44 -0.20
C VAL A 99 -7.76 14.52 -1.22
N SER A 100 -8.61 15.47 -0.88
CA SER A 100 -8.80 16.70 -1.66
C SER A 100 -8.20 17.91 -0.95
N PHE A 101 -7.81 18.90 -1.76
CA PHE A 101 -7.15 20.13 -1.30
C PHE A 101 -7.94 21.38 -1.69
N ASP A 102 -7.79 22.46 -0.91
CA ASP A 102 -8.26 23.79 -1.29
C ASP A 102 -7.28 24.49 -2.26
N GLU A 103 -7.64 25.70 -2.72
CA GLU A 103 -6.81 26.52 -3.61
C GLU A 103 -5.46 26.93 -2.99
N LYS A 104 -5.32 26.81 -1.67
CA LYS A 104 -4.10 27.10 -0.90
C LYS A 104 -3.29 25.83 -0.60
N ALA A 105 -3.68 24.69 -1.17
CA ALA A 105 -3.10 23.37 -0.92
C ALA A 105 -3.23 22.86 0.53
N ASN A 106 -4.23 23.33 1.26
CA ASN A 106 -4.61 22.76 2.56
C ASN A 106 -5.54 21.57 2.37
N VAL A 107 -5.46 20.61 3.29
CA VAL A 107 -6.32 19.42 3.26
C VAL A 107 -7.76 19.80 3.57
N ARG A 108 -8.68 19.52 2.62
CA ARG A 108 -10.10 19.83 2.74
C ARG A 108 -10.93 18.63 3.17
N SER A 109 -10.72 17.47 2.54
CA SER A 109 -11.50 16.27 2.87
C SER A 109 -10.74 15.00 2.54
N VAL A 110 -11.18 13.91 3.14
CA VAL A 110 -10.69 12.56 2.90
C VAL A 110 -11.87 11.63 2.65
N ARG A 111 -11.75 10.78 1.63
CA ARG A 111 -12.64 9.64 1.39
C ARG A 111 -11.83 8.35 1.43
N MET A 112 -12.36 7.38 2.18
CA MET A 112 -11.90 5.99 2.21
C MET A 112 -13.04 5.04 1.84
N SER A 113 -12.72 3.96 1.15
CA SER A 113 -13.64 2.88 0.78
C SER A 113 -12.95 1.54 0.69
#